data_AF-A0A927GU23-F1
#
_entry.id   AF-A0A927GU23-F1
#
_cell.length_a   1.000
_cell.length_b   1.000
_cell.length_c   1.000
_cell.angle_alpha   90.00
_cell.angle_beta   90.00
_cell.angle_gamma   90.00
#
_symmetry.space_group_name_H-M   'P 1'
#
loop_
_entity.id
_entity.type
_entity.pdbx_description
1 polymer ?
#
loop_
_entity_poly.entity_id
_entity_poly.type
_entity_poly.pdbx_seq_one_letter_code
_entity_poly.pdbx_strand_id
1 'polypeptide(L)'
;MKNTKNRVKWMSGFGALLLTMVILSACGTAEAYSPEPINEETDRCVICNMAIKDDQYATQIITKDGQSLKFDDLGDMNVWKTENGTATIGAAFVRDYETLQWLDYEKAYYVYDAEIRTPMAFGIVSFESEEKAEAFIAEQGKGKLMTAEELADHSWEVNRDMMDMDGMDMDGMDMDGMEMDGNGEHEEGANMHGEEESEGTGSTDMHMDGADDASTHDHGEEADNADMHSHEAGNAEDDADHAA
;
A
#
# COMPACT_ATOMS: atom_id res chain seq x y z
N MET A 1 42.45 -71.10 3.01
CA MET A 1 41.31 -70.24 2.64
C MET A 1 41.09 -69.19 3.73
N LYS A 2 41.06 -67.89 3.39
CA LYS A 2 40.78 -66.81 4.36
C LYS A 2 39.32 -66.38 4.21
N ASN A 3 38.57 -66.46 5.31
CA ASN A 3 37.11 -66.40 5.37
C ASN A 3 36.64 -64.92 5.31
N THR A 4 36.14 -64.47 4.16
CA THR A 4 35.73 -63.08 3.88
C THR A 4 34.29 -62.74 4.28
N LYS A 5 33.55 -63.66 4.90
CA LYS A 5 32.09 -63.55 5.10
C LYS A 5 31.63 -62.55 6.17
N ASN A 6 32.54 -61.98 6.97
CA ASN A 6 32.17 -61.12 8.10
C ASN A 6 32.35 -59.61 7.87
N ARG A 7 32.99 -59.18 6.77
CA ARG A 7 33.23 -57.73 6.53
C ARG A 7 32.01 -57.01 5.95
N VAL A 8 31.12 -57.71 5.26
CA VAL A 8 29.95 -57.10 4.61
C VAL A 8 28.82 -56.82 5.62
N LYS A 9 28.70 -57.61 6.70
CA LYS A 9 27.63 -57.43 7.72
C LYS A 9 27.79 -56.17 8.56
N TRP A 10 29.00 -55.63 8.70
CA TRP A 10 29.27 -54.40 9.47
C TRP A 10 29.24 -53.13 8.63
N MET A 11 29.10 -53.24 7.31
CA MET A 11 29.00 -52.08 6.39
C MET A 11 27.54 -51.76 6.01
N SER A 12 26.60 -52.69 6.17
CA SER A 12 25.19 -52.47 5.85
C SER A 12 24.39 -51.71 6.93
N GLY A 13 24.88 -51.65 8.17
CA GLY A 13 24.22 -50.88 9.24
C GLY A 13 24.55 -49.38 9.22
N PHE A 14 25.77 -49.02 8.79
CA PHE A 14 26.23 -47.63 8.76
C PHE A 14 25.58 -46.83 7.61
N GLY A 15 25.33 -47.47 6.47
CA GLY A 15 24.65 -46.83 5.33
C GLY A 15 23.19 -46.47 5.61
N ALA A 16 22.45 -47.32 6.35
CA ALA A 16 21.07 -47.05 6.73
C ALA A 16 20.96 -45.90 7.76
N LEU A 17 21.92 -45.80 8.69
CA LEU A 17 21.98 -44.73 9.68
C LEU A 17 22.31 -43.37 9.03
N LEU A 18 23.26 -43.34 8.08
CA LEU A 18 23.60 -42.14 7.31
C LEU A 18 22.45 -41.68 6.39
N LEU A 19 21.74 -42.61 5.75
CA LEU A 19 20.58 -42.27 4.91
C LEU A 19 19.42 -41.68 5.73
N THR A 20 19.23 -42.15 6.96
CA THR A 20 18.18 -41.63 7.86
C THR A 20 18.52 -40.22 8.36
N MET A 21 19.81 -39.91 8.59
CA MET A 21 20.25 -38.58 9.05
C MET A 21 20.13 -37.48 7.96
N VAL A 22 20.25 -37.86 6.68
CA VAL A 22 20.02 -36.93 5.54
C VAL A 22 18.54 -36.54 5.42
N ILE A 23 17.60 -37.41 5.79
CA ILE A 23 16.16 -37.15 5.70
C ILE A 23 15.68 -36.13 6.76
N LEU A 24 16.35 -36.01 7.91
CA LEU A 24 16.00 -35.00 8.93
C LEU A 24 16.50 -33.58 8.61
N SER A 25 17.41 -33.41 7.65
CA SER A 25 17.92 -32.08 7.27
C SER A 25 17.06 -31.38 6.22
N ALA A 26 16.03 -32.06 5.69
CA ALA A 26 15.15 -31.56 4.64
C ALA A 26 13.84 -30.96 5.18
N CYS A 27 13.67 -30.88 6.51
CA CYS A 27 12.51 -30.26 7.12
C CYS A 27 12.79 -28.79 7.40
N GLY A 28 12.39 -27.93 6.45
CA GLY A 28 12.02 -26.53 6.66
C GLY A 28 13.12 -25.60 7.13
N THR A 29 13.67 -24.82 6.21
CA THR A 29 14.01 -23.43 6.55
C THR A 29 12.71 -22.79 7.03
N ALA A 30 12.56 -22.61 8.34
CA ALA A 30 11.52 -21.74 8.85
C ALA A 30 11.78 -20.36 8.23
N GLU A 31 10.89 -19.91 7.35
CA GLU A 31 10.85 -18.51 6.92
C GLU A 31 10.82 -17.68 8.20
N ALA A 32 11.82 -16.81 8.39
CA ALA A 32 11.99 -16.07 9.64
C ALA A 32 10.80 -15.13 9.93
N TYR A 33 10.05 -14.80 8.88
CA TYR A 33 8.87 -13.95 8.89
C TYR A 33 7.78 -14.60 8.03
N SER A 34 6.54 -14.54 8.50
CA SER A 34 5.37 -15.04 7.77
C SER A 34 4.30 -13.96 7.71
N PRO A 35 3.54 -13.86 6.61
CA PRO A 35 2.45 -12.92 6.51
C PRO A 35 1.32 -13.28 7.47
N GLU A 36 0.53 -12.29 7.85
CA GLU A 36 -0.65 -12.45 8.70
C GLU A 36 -1.93 -12.26 7.87
N PRO A 37 -3.03 -12.95 8.22
CA PRO A 37 -4.32 -12.71 7.57
C PRO A 37 -4.78 -11.25 7.70
N ILE A 38 -5.54 -10.78 6.71
CA ILE A 38 -6.27 -9.52 6.79
C ILE A 38 -7.53 -9.71 7.63
N ASN A 39 -7.78 -8.78 8.55
CA ASN A 39 -9.04 -8.63 9.25
C ASN A 39 -9.73 -7.35 8.76
N GLU A 40 -10.70 -7.50 7.87
CA GLU A 40 -11.40 -6.36 7.25
C GLU A 40 -12.12 -5.44 8.25
N GLU A 41 -12.47 -5.94 9.44
CA GLU A 41 -13.14 -5.14 10.46
C GLU A 41 -12.17 -4.11 11.10
N THR A 42 -10.93 -4.53 11.34
CA THR A 42 -9.96 -3.78 12.17
C THR A 42 -8.76 -3.23 11.42
N ASP A 43 -8.33 -3.90 10.35
CA ASP A 43 -7.11 -3.52 9.65
C ASP A 43 -7.30 -2.25 8.84
N ARG A 44 -6.31 -1.36 8.93
CA ARG A 44 -6.26 -0.08 8.22
C ARG A 44 -4.90 0.06 7.56
N CYS A 45 -4.91 0.59 6.33
CA CYS A 45 -3.67 0.89 5.62
C CYS A 45 -2.86 1.91 6.40
N VAL A 46 -1.56 1.67 6.57
CA VAL A 46 -0.67 2.55 7.33
C VAL A 46 -0.45 3.90 6.65
N ILE A 47 -0.68 4.00 5.33
CA ILE A 47 -0.50 5.22 4.53
C ILE A 47 -1.82 5.97 4.36
N CYS A 48 -2.82 5.38 3.71
CA CYS A 48 -4.08 6.09 3.42
C CYS A 48 -5.12 6.03 4.55
N ASN A 49 -4.91 5.20 5.58
CA ASN A 49 -5.83 4.97 6.71
C ASN A 49 -7.22 4.42 6.30
N MET A 50 -7.37 3.91 5.07
CA MET A 50 -8.58 3.22 4.61
C MET A 50 -8.65 1.78 5.15
N ALA A 51 -9.85 1.20 5.16
CA ALA A 51 -10.06 -0.21 5.51
C ALA A 51 -9.48 -1.14 4.44
N ILE A 52 -8.74 -2.15 4.88
CA ILE A 52 -8.11 -3.12 3.98
C ILE A 52 -9.06 -4.28 3.74
N LYS A 53 -9.30 -4.61 2.48
CA LYS A 53 -10.04 -5.81 2.08
C LYS A 53 -9.09 -7.01 2.01
N ASP A 54 -9.59 -8.21 2.29
CA ASP A 54 -8.83 -9.45 2.14
C ASP A 54 -8.82 -9.92 0.67
N ASP A 55 -8.30 -9.06 -0.22
CA ASP A 55 -8.33 -9.24 -1.67
C ASP A 55 -6.92 -9.33 -2.28
N GLN A 56 -6.84 -9.16 -3.60
CA GLN A 56 -5.60 -9.28 -4.37
C GLN A 56 -4.67 -8.06 -4.28
N TYR A 57 -5.14 -6.93 -3.74
CA TYR A 57 -4.37 -5.70 -3.68
C TYR A 57 -3.69 -5.51 -2.33
N ALA A 58 -4.15 -6.23 -1.31
CA ALA A 58 -3.56 -6.17 0.02
C ALA A 58 -2.07 -6.55 0.00
N THR A 59 -1.25 -5.76 0.68
CA THR A 59 0.18 -6.01 0.82
C THR A 59 0.62 -5.85 2.27
N GLN A 60 1.77 -6.42 2.62
CA GLN A 60 2.20 -6.46 4.02
C GLN A 60 3.73 -6.36 4.15
N ILE A 61 4.19 -5.55 5.11
CA ILE A 61 5.57 -5.57 5.60
C ILE A 61 5.55 -6.17 7.01
N ILE A 62 6.40 -7.17 7.23
CA ILE A 62 6.74 -7.64 8.58
C ILE A 62 8.09 -7.04 8.95
N THR A 63 8.13 -6.23 9.99
CA THR A 63 9.37 -5.60 10.47
C THR A 63 10.22 -6.59 11.27
N LYS A 64 11.50 -6.27 11.48
CA LYS A 64 12.45 -7.13 12.19
C LYS A 64 12.08 -7.41 13.65
N ASP A 65 11.34 -6.50 14.28
CA ASP A 65 10.78 -6.63 15.62
C ASP A 65 9.40 -7.32 15.65
N GLY A 66 8.86 -7.70 14.48
CA GLY A 66 7.66 -8.53 14.34
C GLY A 66 6.36 -7.74 14.20
N GLN A 67 6.41 -6.44 13.98
CA GLN A 67 5.21 -5.66 13.67
C GLN A 67 4.74 -5.97 12.24
N SER A 68 3.43 -6.23 12.10
CA SER A 68 2.76 -6.35 10.82
C SER A 68 2.22 -4.99 10.38
N LEU A 69 2.80 -4.40 9.35
CA LEU A 69 2.30 -3.23 8.64
C LEU A 69 1.53 -3.70 7.40
N LYS A 70 0.29 -3.25 7.23
CA LYS A 70 -0.59 -3.69 6.14
C LYS A 70 -0.98 -2.49 5.29
N PHE A 71 -1.16 -2.73 3.99
CA PHE A 71 -1.51 -1.72 3.01
C PHE A 71 -2.61 -2.27 2.10
N ASP A 72 -3.47 -1.38 1.62
CA ASP A 72 -4.55 -1.70 0.67
C ASP A 72 -4.09 -1.65 -0.79
N ASP A 73 -2.90 -1.12 -1.05
CA ASP A 73 -2.29 -1.02 -2.37
C ASP A 73 -0.76 -1.22 -2.30
N LEU A 74 -0.16 -1.71 -3.38
CA LEU A 74 1.30 -1.86 -3.48
C LEU A 74 2.02 -0.51 -3.50
N GLY A 75 1.40 0.52 -4.08
CA GLY A 75 1.99 1.86 -4.08
C GLY A 75 2.05 2.47 -2.69
N ASP A 76 1.06 2.23 -1.83
CA ASP A 76 1.09 2.64 -0.43
C ASP A 76 2.25 1.95 0.33
N MET A 77 2.48 0.66 0.10
CA MET A 77 3.68 -0.01 0.63
C MET A 77 4.96 0.69 0.17
N ASN A 78 5.06 1.08 -1.10
CA ASN A 78 6.23 1.78 -1.62
C ASN A 78 6.42 3.18 -1.04
N VAL A 79 5.34 3.94 -0.84
CA VAL A 79 5.37 5.24 -0.13
C VAL A 79 5.97 5.03 1.26
N TRP A 80 5.50 4.03 2.00
CA TRP A 80 6.04 3.72 3.32
C TRP A 80 7.55 3.38 3.28
N LYS A 81 7.98 2.54 2.32
CA LYS A 81 9.39 2.17 2.12
C LYS A 81 10.27 3.40 1.81
N THR A 82 9.75 4.34 1.05
CA THR A 82 10.46 5.57 0.66
C THR A 82 10.62 6.51 1.86
N GLU A 83 9.58 6.68 2.67
CA GLU A 83 9.58 7.57 3.83
C GLU A 83 10.39 7.02 5.02
N ASN A 84 10.35 5.70 5.24
CA ASN A 84 10.92 5.06 6.44
C ASN A 84 12.24 4.33 6.16
N GLY A 85 12.55 4.11 4.88
CA GLY A 85 13.65 3.24 4.45
C GLY A 85 13.34 1.76 4.64
N THR A 86 14.28 0.91 4.22
CA THR A 86 14.09 -0.56 4.21
C THR A 86 14.87 -1.29 5.31
N ALA A 87 15.66 -0.57 6.12
CA ALA A 87 16.57 -1.17 7.09
C ALA A 87 15.87 -1.97 8.21
N THR A 88 14.61 -1.65 8.51
CA THR A 88 13.80 -2.29 9.55
C THR A 88 12.90 -3.43 9.02
N ILE A 89 12.85 -3.63 7.70
CA ILE A 89 12.02 -4.66 7.06
C ILE A 89 12.65 -6.03 7.33
N GLY A 90 11.83 -6.95 7.85
CA GLY A 90 12.15 -8.37 7.98
C GLY A 90 11.77 -9.14 6.72
N ALA A 91 10.54 -8.94 6.24
CA ALA A 91 10.03 -9.44 4.96
C ALA A 91 8.91 -8.53 4.42
N ALA A 92 8.67 -8.60 3.11
CA ALA A 92 7.55 -7.94 2.45
C ALA A 92 6.77 -8.98 1.63
N PHE A 93 5.45 -8.83 1.60
CA PHE A 93 4.54 -9.77 0.98
C PHE A 93 3.48 -9.06 0.14
N VAL A 94 3.12 -9.69 -0.96
CA VAL A 94 2.07 -9.24 -1.89
C VAL A 94 1.09 -10.38 -2.14
N ARG A 95 -0.11 -10.07 -2.60
CA ARG A 95 -1.11 -11.10 -2.92
C ARG A 95 -1.02 -11.49 -4.38
N ASP A 96 -1.08 -12.78 -4.66
CA ASP A 96 -1.29 -13.26 -6.02
C ASP A 96 -2.67 -12.80 -6.53
N TYR A 97 -2.70 -12.22 -7.72
CA TYR A 97 -3.88 -11.58 -8.28
C TYR A 97 -5.07 -12.52 -8.45
N GLU A 98 -4.81 -13.80 -8.72
CA GLU A 98 -5.85 -14.78 -9.01
C GLU A 98 -6.23 -15.63 -7.80
N THR A 99 -5.23 -16.05 -7.02
CA THR A 99 -5.37 -17.07 -5.98
C THR A 99 -5.42 -16.50 -4.57
N LEU A 100 -5.13 -15.20 -4.41
CA LEU A 100 -5.01 -14.52 -3.13
C LEU A 100 -3.94 -15.14 -2.21
N GLN A 101 -3.03 -15.97 -2.72
CA GLN A 101 -1.93 -16.48 -1.90
C GLN A 101 -0.95 -15.36 -1.58
N TRP A 102 -0.35 -15.42 -0.39
CA TRP A 102 0.74 -14.52 -0.06
C TRP A 102 2.01 -14.97 -0.77
N LEU A 103 2.63 -14.02 -1.48
CA LEU A 103 3.89 -14.17 -2.19
C LEU A 103 4.95 -13.33 -1.50
N ASP A 104 6.19 -13.82 -1.50
CA ASP A 104 7.35 -12.99 -1.18
C ASP A 104 7.49 -11.90 -2.24
N TYR A 105 7.53 -10.63 -1.81
CA TYR A 105 7.63 -9.46 -2.69
C TYR A 105 8.77 -9.60 -3.70
N GLU A 106 9.93 -10.12 -3.27
CA GLU A 106 11.12 -10.23 -4.12
C GLU A 106 11.03 -11.36 -5.15
N LYS A 107 10.09 -12.30 -4.96
CA LYS A 107 9.91 -13.47 -5.85
C LYS A 107 8.70 -13.36 -6.76
N ALA A 108 7.86 -12.34 -6.58
CA ALA A 108 6.67 -12.13 -7.39
C ALA A 108 6.99 -11.45 -8.73
N TYR A 109 6.07 -11.62 -9.68
CA TYR A 109 6.05 -10.89 -10.94
C TYR A 109 4.97 -9.83 -10.89
N TYR A 110 5.21 -8.69 -11.53
CA TYR A 110 4.32 -7.54 -11.49
C TYR A 110 3.87 -7.17 -12.90
N VAL A 111 2.64 -6.71 -13.01
CA VAL A 111 2.15 -6.04 -14.22
C VAL A 111 1.76 -4.63 -13.85
N TYR A 112 2.32 -3.67 -14.58
CA TYR A 112 1.97 -2.27 -14.47
C TYR A 112 1.29 -1.76 -15.73
N ASP A 113 0.20 -1.03 -15.55
CA ASP A 113 -0.36 -0.10 -16.52
C ASP A 113 -1.08 1.00 -15.77
N ALA A 114 -0.89 2.26 -16.16
CA ALA A 114 -1.59 3.37 -15.52
C ALA A 114 -3.11 3.23 -15.60
N GLU A 115 -3.65 2.48 -16.57
CA GLU A 115 -5.08 2.24 -16.71
C GLU A 115 -5.60 0.99 -15.95
N ILE A 116 -4.74 0.22 -15.26
CA ILE A 116 -5.19 -0.86 -14.37
C ILE A 116 -5.77 -0.24 -13.10
N ARG A 117 -7.02 -0.62 -12.78
CA ARG A 117 -7.67 -0.13 -11.56
C ARG A 117 -7.15 -0.88 -10.34
N THR A 118 -6.66 -0.10 -9.38
CA THR A 118 -6.16 -0.54 -8.08
C THR A 118 -6.72 0.42 -7.01
N PRO A 119 -6.83 0.03 -5.74
CA PRO A 119 -7.47 0.85 -4.70
C PRO A 119 -6.94 2.28 -4.61
N MET A 120 -5.62 2.45 -4.78
CA MET A 120 -4.96 3.76 -4.73
C MET A 120 -4.44 4.23 -6.10
N ALA A 121 -4.94 3.63 -7.18
CA ALA A 121 -4.68 3.99 -8.58
C ALA A 121 -3.18 4.03 -8.98
N PHE A 122 -2.35 3.17 -8.38
CA PHE A 122 -0.96 2.98 -8.80
C PHE A 122 -0.82 2.04 -10.00
N GLY A 123 -1.85 1.23 -10.28
CA GLY A 123 -1.94 0.42 -11.50
C GLY A 123 -1.02 -0.79 -11.54
N ILE A 124 -0.63 -1.32 -10.37
CA ILE A 124 0.27 -2.47 -10.26
C ILE A 124 -0.46 -3.65 -9.62
N VAL A 125 -0.31 -4.83 -10.22
CA VAL A 125 -0.83 -6.10 -9.70
C VAL A 125 0.28 -7.17 -9.70
N SER A 126 0.19 -8.15 -8.81
CA SER A 126 1.23 -9.17 -8.57
C SER A 126 0.79 -10.60 -8.88
N PHE A 127 1.73 -11.43 -9.33
CA PHE A 127 1.51 -12.81 -9.76
C PHE A 127 2.62 -13.74 -9.26
N GLU A 128 2.25 -15.00 -9.00
CA GLU A 128 3.19 -16.05 -8.57
C GLU A 128 4.16 -16.50 -9.67
N SER A 129 3.80 -16.30 -10.94
CA SER A 129 4.60 -16.73 -12.08
C SER A 129 4.53 -15.75 -13.24
N GLU A 130 5.59 -15.76 -14.05
CA GLU A 130 5.72 -14.93 -15.25
C GLU A 130 4.59 -15.25 -16.24
N GLU A 131 4.28 -16.53 -16.43
CA GLU A 131 3.27 -16.97 -17.40
C GLU A 131 1.87 -16.45 -17.05
N LYS A 132 1.55 -16.32 -15.76
CA LYS A 132 0.27 -15.73 -15.31
C LYS A 132 0.22 -14.24 -15.56
N ALA A 133 1.31 -13.53 -15.28
CA ALA A 133 1.43 -12.11 -15.57
C ALA A 133 1.31 -11.82 -17.08
N GLU A 134 1.96 -12.63 -17.92
CA GLU A 134 1.83 -12.54 -19.39
C GLU A 134 0.41 -12.85 -19.86
N ALA A 135 -0.26 -13.85 -19.28
CA ALA A 135 -1.64 -14.18 -19.60
C ALA A 135 -2.59 -13.02 -19.26
N PHE A 136 -2.39 -12.37 -18.10
CA PHE A 136 -3.14 -11.18 -17.71
C PHE A 136 -2.92 -10.03 -18.70
N ILE A 137 -1.67 -9.75 -19.11
CA ILE A 137 -1.37 -8.72 -20.12
C ILE A 137 -2.09 -9.03 -21.44
N ALA A 138 -2.07 -10.28 -21.88
CA ALA A 138 -2.74 -10.70 -23.10
C ALA A 138 -4.28 -10.56 -23.01
N GLU A 139 -4.87 -10.81 -21.84
CA GLU A 139 -6.30 -10.65 -21.59
C GLU A 139 -6.72 -9.17 -21.54
N GLN A 140 -5.95 -8.33 -20.84
CA GLN A 140 -6.23 -6.91 -20.72
C GLN A 140 -5.89 -6.13 -22.01
N GLY A 141 -5.00 -6.68 -22.84
CA GLY A 141 -4.46 -6.01 -24.02
C GLY A 141 -3.51 -4.85 -23.69
N LYS A 142 -3.05 -4.76 -22.45
CA LYS A 142 -2.20 -3.69 -21.92
C LYS A 142 -1.41 -4.17 -20.70
N GLY A 143 -0.44 -3.35 -20.29
CA GLY A 143 0.45 -3.64 -19.18
C GLY A 143 1.85 -4.09 -19.57
N LYS A 144 2.77 -3.80 -18.66
CA LYS A 144 4.19 -4.12 -18.74
C LYS A 144 4.55 -5.10 -17.62
N LEU A 145 5.09 -6.25 -18.00
CA LEU A 145 5.68 -7.22 -17.08
C LEU A 145 6.94 -6.62 -16.43
N MET A 146 7.09 -6.81 -15.12
CA MET A 146 8.25 -6.38 -14.34
C MET A 146 8.56 -7.40 -13.23
N THR A 147 9.84 -7.53 -12.92
CA THR A 147 10.35 -8.18 -11.70
C THR A 147 10.38 -7.18 -10.53
N ALA A 148 10.62 -7.67 -9.30
CA ALA A 148 10.81 -6.80 -8.13
C ALA A 148 11.98 -5.81 -8.29
N GLU A 149 13.05 -6.22 -8.97
CA GLU A 149 14.20 -5.36 -9.28
C GLU A 149 13.81 -4.22 -10.22
N GLU A 150 13.08 -4.53 -11.31
CA GLU A 150 12.60 -3.51 -12.25
C GLU A 150 11.53 -2.60 -11.62
N LEU A 151 10.74 -3.14 -10.70
CA LEU A 151 9.74 -2.39 -9.96
C LEU A 151 10.39 -1.35 -9.00
N ALA A 152 11.59 -1.61 -8.48
CA ALA A 152 12.30 -0.66 -7.62
C ALA A 152 12.65 0.65 -8.35
N ASP A 153 12.93 0.58 -9.65
CA ASP A 153 13.24 1.73 -10.52
C ASP A 153 12.01 2.29 -11.25
N HIS A 154 10.81 1.78 -10.94
CA HIS A 154 9.56 2.17 -11.59
C HIS A 154 9.07 3.57 -11.15
N SER A 155 8.23 4.20 -11.99
CA SER A 155 7.56 5.47 -11.68
C SER A 155 6.30 5.20 -10.85
N TRP A 156 6.30 5.61 -9.58
CA TRP A 156 5.18 5.40 -8.65
C TRP A 156 4.12 6.51 -8.75
N GLU A 157 3.77 6.91 -9.97
CA GLU A 157 2.77 7.96 -10.20
C GLU A 157 1.35 7.42 -10.05
N VAL A 158 0.54 8.11 -9.25
CA VAL A 158 -0.89 7.83 -9.09
C VAL A 158 -1.64 8.33 -10.32
N ASN A 159 -2.48 7.50 -10.91
CA ASN A 159 -3.39 7.94 -11.96
C ASN A 159 -4.54 8.78 -11.37
N ARG A 160 -4.42 10.10 -11.47
CA ARG A 160 -5.40 11.05 -10.92
C ARG A 160 -6.74 11.02 -11.65
N ASP A 161 -6.74 10.71 -12.95
CA ASP A 161 -7.97 10.65 -13.75
C ASP A 161 -8.89 9.50 -13.29
N MET A 162 -8.35 8.48 -12.62
CA MET A 162 -9.14 7.41 -12.00
C MET A 162 -9.86 7.84 -10.72
N MET A 163 -9.37 8.87 -10.04
CA MET A 163 -9.92 9.33 -8.76
C MET A 163 -11.08 10.33 -8.95
N ASP A 164 -11.23 10.92 -10.13
CA ASP A 164 -12.19 12.01 -10.40
C ASP A 164 -13.59 11.55 -10.88
N MET A 165 -13.97 10.28 -10.66
CA MET A 165 -15.25 9.70 -11.15
C MET A 165 -16.43 9.77 -10.16
N ASP A 166 -16.31 10.52 -9.05
CA ASP A 166 -17.42 10.81 -8.10
C ASP A 166 -18.18 12.13 -8.39
N GLY A 167 -18.01 12.68 -9.58
CA GLY A 167 -18.74 13.86 -10.06
C GLY A 167 -20.03 13.51 -10.82
N MET A 168 -20.98 12.79 -10.20
CA MET A 168 -22.36 12.84 -10.69
C MET A 168 -23.01 14.12 -10.17
N ASP A 169 -23.07 15.14 -11.03
CA ASP A 169 -23.84 16.37 -10.83
C ASP A 169 -25.27 16.02 -10.41
N MET A 170 -25.65 16.41 -9.19
CA MET A 170 -27.04 16.45 -8.72
C MET A 170 -27.74 17.69 -9.31
N ASP A 171 -27.73 17.84 -10.63
CA ASP A 171 -28.50 18.87 -11.33
C ASP A 171 -29.86 18.31 -11.73
N GLY A 172 -30.90 18.70 -10.96
CA GLY A 172 -32.28 18.63 -11.41
C GLY A 172 -33.13 17.50 -10.83
N MET A 173 -33.41 17.56 -9.52
CA MET A 173 -34.70 17.06 -9.02
C MET A 173 -35.52 18.25 -8.53
N ASP A 174 -36.41 18.73 -9.41
CA ASP A 174 -37.49 19.65 -9.08
C ASP A 174 -38.36 19.02 -7.97
N MET A 175 -38.30 19.60 -6.78
CA MET A 175 -39.20 19.28 -5.67
C MET A 175 -40.50 20.08 -5.83
N ASP A 176 -41.33 19.68 -6.80
CA ASP A 176 -42.71 20.17 -6.90
C ASP A 176 -43.66 19.24 -6.12
N GLY A 177 -44.09 19.74 -4.96
CA GLY A 177 -45.42 19.48 -4.41
C GLY A 177 -45.66 18.15 -3.70
N MET A 178 -45.45 18.12 -2.38
CA MET A 178 -46.27 17.29 -1.51
C MET A 178 -46.85 18.15 -0.38
N GLU A 179 -48.17 18.31 -0.44
CA GLU A 179 -49.02 18.95 0.55
C GLU A 179 -48.97 18.18 1.88
N MET A 180 -48.85 18.91 2.99
CA MET A 180 -48.93 18.38 4.35
C MET A 180 -50.38 18.39 4.80
N ASP A 181 -51.04 17.23 4.78
CA ASP A 181 -52.32 17.03 5.46
C ASP A 181 -52.07 16.62 6.92
N GLY A 182 -52.46 17.50 7.84
CA GLY A 182 -52.55 17.20 9.26
C GLY A 182 -53.90 16.59 9.63
N ASN A 183 -53.91 15.60 10.51
CA ASN A 183 -54.75 15.49 11.72
C ASN A 183 -54.56 14.10 12.37
N GLY A 184 -54.56 14.03 13.70
CA GLY A 184 -54.51 12.76 14.42
C GLY A 184 -54.22 12.90 15.91
N GLU A 185 -55.24 13.32 16.65
CA GLU A 185 -55.32 13.40 18.12
C GLU A 185 -55.03 12.05 18.80
N HIS A 186 -54.38 12.06 19.98
CA HIS A 186 -54.90 11.34 21.15
C HIS A 186 -54.22 11.80 22.45
N GLU A 187 -55.07 11.88 23.46
CA GLU A 187 -54.99 12.62 24.70
C GLU A 187 -54.58 11.74 25.92
N GLU A 188 -53.97 12.40 26.92
CA GLU A 188 -54.12 12.22 28.38
C GLU A 188 -53.43 11.04 29.12
N GLY A 189 -52.59 11.40 30.10
CA GLY A 189 -52.06 10.50 31.12
C GLY A 189 -51.14 11.20 32.12
N ALA A 190 -51.72 11.90 33.10
CA ALA A 190 -51.06 12.59 34.20
C ALA A 190 -50.26 11.67 35.14
N ASN A 191 -49.14 12.15 35.72
CA ASN A 191 -49.02 12.40 37.17
C ASN A 191 -47.72 13.16 37.57
N MET A 192 -47.84 13.92 38.65
CA MET A 192 -46.96 14.94 39.24
C MET A 192 -45.83 14.44 40.19
N HIS A 193 -44.81 15.30 40.30
CA HIS A 193 -44.03 15.82 41.45
C HIS A 193 -43.30 14.97 42.52
N GLY A 194 -42.12 15.52 42.88
CA GLY A 194 -41.40 15.46 44.16
C GLY A 194 -39.88 15.34 43.91
N GLU A 195 -39.05 16.41 43.80
CA GLU A 195 -38.60 17.39 44.84
C GLU A 195 -38.12 16.65 46.11
N GLU A 196 -36.92 16.82 46.69
CA GLU A 196 -36.02 17.96 46.94
C GLU A 196 -34.58 17.43 47.24
N GLU A 197 -33.51 18.06 46.73
CA GLU A 197 -32.59 19.03 47.37
C GLU A 197 -31.43 18.47 48.24
N SER A 198 -30.19 18.86 47.87
CA SER A 198 -29.35 19.84 48.61
C SER A 198 -27.87 19.64 48.24
N GLU A 199 -27.27 20.61 47.52
CA GLU A 199 -26.30 21.63 48.00
C GLU A 199 -24.91 21.06 48.36
N GLY A 200 -23.76 21.62 47.97
CA GLY A 200 -23.44 22.87 47.28
C GLY A 200 -21.94 23.20 47.44
N THR A 201 -21.56 24.36 46.90
CA THR A 201 -20.26 25.09 47.03
C THR A 201 -19.14 24.66 46.05
N GLY A 202 -18.44 25.56 45.35
CA GLY A 202 -18.44 27.03 45.36
C GLY A 202 -17.66 27.59 44.15
N SER A 203 -18.07 28.80 43.76
CA SER A 203 -17.46 29.68 42.75
C SER A 203 -16.17 30.33 43.27
N THR A 204 -15.21 30.58 42.38
CA THR A 204 -14.55 31.90 42.28
C THR A 204 -14.09 32.16 40.85
N ASP A 205 -14.68 33.21 40.27
CA ASP A 205 -14.18 34.01 39.15
C ASP A 205 -12.78 34.60 39.40
N MET A 206 -11.95 34.68 38.35
CA MET A 206 -10.99 35.78 38.18
C MET A 206 -10.92 36.20 36.70
N HIS A 207 -11.26 37.48 36.49
CA HIS A 207 -11.15 38.29 35.28
C HIS A 207 -9.75 38.94 35.16
N MET A 208 -9.53 39.56 33.98
CA MET A 208 -8.53 40.60 33.62
C MET A 208 -7.11 40.11 33.28
N ASP A 209 -6.37 40.63 32.30
CA ASP A 209 -6.50 41.60 31.19
C ASP A 209 -5.25 41.28 30.29
N GLY A 210 -5.26 41.35 28.96
CA GLY A 210 -5.11 42.59 28.19
C GLY A 210 -3.69 42.78 27.65
N ALA A 211 -3.61 43.33 26.43
CA ALA A 211 -2.47 43.86 25.69
C ALA A 211 -1.61 42.91 24.83
N ASP A 212 -1.09 43.28 23.64
CA ASP A 212 -1.37 44.24 22.56
C ASP A 212 -0.14 44.11 21.62
N ASP A 213 -0.33 44.36 20.32
CA ASP A 213 0.71 44.77 19.33
C ASP A 213 1.71 43.66 18.85
N ALA A 214 2.14 43.53 17.60
CA ALA A 214 2.15 44.42 16.46
C ALA A 214 2.26 43.62 15.16
N SER A 215 1.58 44.11 14.13
CA SER A 215 1.83 43.85 12.71
C SER A 215 3.27 44.13 12.29
N THR A 216 3.86 43.27 11.44
CA THR A 216 4.62 43.74 10.27
C THR A 216 4.51 42.71 9.14
N HIS A 217 3.91 43.17 8.03
CA HIS A 217 4.22 42.69 6.69
C HIS A 217 5.68 43.08 6.38
N ASP A 218 6.43 42.22 5.70
CA ASP A 218 7.47 42.68 4.80
C ASP A 218 7.54 41.77 3.57
N HIS A 219 7.32 42.39 2.42
CA HIS A 219 7.57 41.85 1.09
C HIS A 219 9.01 42.19 0.72
N GLY A 220 9.83 41.17 0.45
CA GLY A 220 11.12 41.33 -0.21
C GLY A 220 11.07 40.78 -1.62
N GLU A 221 10.73 41.64 -2.58
CA GLU A 221 11.00 41.45 -4.02
C GLU A 221 12.47 41.77 -4.35
N GLU A 222 12.94 41.08 -5.39
CA GLU A 222 13.98 41.44 -6.36
C GLU A 222 15.43 41.69 -5.92
N ALA A 223 16.33 40.87 -6.49
CA ALA A 223 17.45 41.42 -7.25
C ALA A 223 17.88 40.44 -8.35
N ASP A 224 17.73 40.94 -9.56
CA ASP A 224 18.18 40.40 -10.82
C ASP A 224 19.69 40.13 -10.85
N ASN A 225 20.10 39.11 -11.63
CA ASN A 225 21.33 39.25 -12.39
C ASN A 225 21.19 38.56 -13.75
N ALA A 226 20.85 39.38 -14.74
CA ALA A 226 21.10 39.11 -16.15
C ALA A 226 22.45 39.74 -16.52
N ASP A 227 23.37 38.95 -17.07
CA ASP A 227 24.34 39.39 -18.10
C ASP A 227 24.94 38.10 -18.72
N MET A 228 24.52 37.69 -19.92
CA MET A 228 24.86 38.23 -21.25
C MET A 228 26.23 37.79 -21.80
N HIS A 229 26.11 37.11 -22.96
CA HIS A 229 27.00 37.14 -24.13
C HIS A 229 28.39 36.48 -24.06
N SER A 230 28.54 35.42 -24.85
CA SER A 230 29.29 35.55 -26.11
C SER A 230 29.01 34.40 -27.07
N HIS A 231 28.52 34.77 -28.27
CA HIS A 231 28.63 34.01 -29.50
C HIS A 231 30.09 33.72 -29.83
N GLU A 232 30.38 32.51 -30.31
CA GLU A 232 31.27 32.33 -31.47
C GLU A 232 30.68 31.27 -32.41
N ALA A 233 30.76 31.60 -33.69
CA ALA A 233 30.28 30.84 -34.83
C ALA A 233 31.46 30.13 -35.53
N GLY A 234 31.13 29.13 -36.34
CA GLY A 234 32.03 28.49 -37.32
C GLY A 234 32.24 27.01 -37.00
N ASN A 235 32.10 26.05 -37.92
CA ASN A 235 32.01 26.14 -39.37
C ASN A 235 31.36 24.86 -39.91
N ALA A 236 30.70 24.98 -41.06
CA ALA A 236 30.16 23.90 -41.86
C ALA A 236 31.26 23.14 -42.62
N GLU A 237 31.08 21.81 -42.81
CA GLU A 237 31.40 20.99 -44.00
C GLU A 237 30.47 19.75 -43.88
N ASP A 238 29.37 19.66 -44.65
CA ASP A 238 29.26 19.08 -46.00
C ASP A 238 30.11 17.81 -46.19
N ASP A 239 29.47 16.64 -46.26
CA ASP A 239 29.45 15.86 -47.50
C ASP A 239 28.44 14.70 -47.45
N ALA A 240 27.68 14.64 -48.55
CA ALA A 240 26.69 13.65 -48.89
C ALA A 240 27.33 12.38 -49.49
N ASP A 241 26.46 11.43 -49.83
CA ASP A 241 26.67 10.32 -50.77
C ASP A 241 27.55 9.15 -50.24
N HIS A 242 27.29 7.87 -50.51
CA HIS A 242 26.51 7.25 -51.57
C HIS A 242 26.22 5.78 -51.19
N ALA A 243 25.25 5.20 -51.91
CA ALA A 243 24.85 3.81 -51.92
C ALA A 243 25.96 2.74 -51.94
N ALA A 244 25.75 1.63 -51.22
CA ALA A 244 25.82 0.23 -51.70
C ALA A 244 25.51 -0.75 -50.55
#